data_AF-A0A3N4GCD8-F1
#
_entry.id   AF-A0A3N4GCD8-F1
#
_cell.length_a   1.000
_cell.length_b   1.000
_cell.length_c   1.000
_cell.angle_alpha   90.00
_cell.angle_beta   90.00
_cell.angle_gamma   90.00
#
_symmetry.space_group_name_H-M   'P 1'
#
loop_
_entity.id
_entity.type
_entity.pdbx_description
1 polymer ?
#
loop_
_entity_poly.entity_id
_entity_poly.type
_entity_poly.pdbx_seq_one_letter_code
_entity_poly.pdbx_strand_id
1 'polypeptide(L)'
;MHFYYQWLKKGKKRRRMAKKTLIKMVRGYQKYISPMFPPTCRYYPSCSTYMIQAINKHGAGKGTLMGTARILRCNPMVPGGLDPVPDHFSLKRNREEMSDEDRAYMIMQMEKHQHDHHHDH
;
A
#
# COMPACT_ATOMS: atom_id res chain seq x y z
N MET A 1 37.47 -1.33 -10.61
CA MET A 1 36.07 -0.97 -10.99
C MET A 1 35.07 -2.13 -11.00
N HIS A 2 35.41 -3.31 -11.54
CA HIS A 2 34.46 -4.44 -11.68
C HIS A 2 33.90 -4.99 -10.35
N PHE A 3 34.74 -5.03 -9.29
CA PHE A 3 34.31 -5.44 -7.94
C PHE A 3 33.26 -4.50 -7.31
N TYR A 4 33.39 -3.19 -7.51
CA TYR A 4 32.44 -2.20 -6.99
C TYR A 4 31.07 -2.28 -7.68
N TYR A 5 31.07 -2.46 -9.01
CA TYR A 5 29.84 -2.68 -9.79
C TYR A 5 29.11 -3.97 -9.41
N GLN A 6 29.84 -5.05 -9.13
CA GLN A 6 29.25 -6.30 -8.66
C GLN A 6 28.65 -6.17 -7.25
N TRP A 7 29.30 -5.44 -6.35
CA TRP A 7 28.79 -5.19 -4.99
C TRP A 7 27.50 -4.36 -5.00
N LEU A 8 27.43 -3.29 -5.80
CA LEU A 8 26.22 -2.49 -5.97
C LEU A 8 25.05 -3.29 -6.58
N LYS A 9 25.33 -4.17 -7.57
CA LYS A 9 24.31 -5.07 -8.15
C LYS A 9 23.82 -6.10 -7.14
N LYS A 10 24.70 -6.68 -6.30
CA LYS A 10 24.33 -7.59 -5.20
C LYS A 10 23.39 -6.91 -4.21
N GLY A 11 23.69 -5.67 -3.81
CA GLY A 11 22.86 -4.88 -2.88
C GLY A 11 21.46 -4.58 -3.42
N LYS A 12 21.34 -4.11 -4.68
CA LYS A 12 20.03 -3.87 -5.32
C LYS A 12 19.22 -5.15 -5.50
N LYS A 13 19.85 -6.27 -5.87
CA LYS A 13 19.18 -7.57 -6.05
C LYS A 13 18.59 -8.08 -4.73
N ARG A 14 19.34 -8.02 -3.63
CA ARG A 14 18.86 -8.43 -2.29
C ARG A 14 17.64 -7.62 -1.83
N ARG A 15 17.66 -6.30 -2.01
CA ARG A 15 16.53 -5.41 -1.63
C ARG A 15 15.25 -5.73 -2.42
N ARG A 16 15.37 -6.04 -3.70
CA ARG A 16 14.22 -6.43 -4.55
C ARG A 16 13.63 -7.78 -4.14
N MET A 17 14.47 -8.76 -3.81
CA MET A 17 14.00 -10.07 -3.35
C MET A 17 13.28 -9.97 -2.01
N ALA A 18 13.81 -9.20 -1.06
CA ALA A 18 13.18 -8.98 0.24
C ALA A 18 11.77 -8.39 0.12
N LYS A 19 11.58 -7.38 -0.75
CA LYS A 19 10.25 -6.81 -1.05
C LYS A 19 9.27 -7.89 -1.54
N LYS A 20 9.69 -8.69 -2.53
CA LYS A 20 8.84 -9.74 -3.13
C LYS A 20 8.46 -10.81 -2.12
N THR A 21 9.41 -11.26 -1.30
CA THR A 21 9.16 -12.27 -0.26
C THR A 21 8.13 -11.77 0.75
N LEU A 22 8.29 -10.55 1.27
CA LEU A 22 7.36 -9.97 2.24
C LEU A 22 5.96 -9.81 1.66
N ILE A 23 5.84 -9.29 0.42
CA ILE A 23 4.53 -9.15 -0.24
C ILE A 23 3.88 -10.52 -0.43
N LYS A 24 4.65 -11.55 -0.80
CA LYS A 24 4.13 -12.91 -0.96
C LYS A 24 3.63 -13.49 0.36
N MET A 25 4.31 -13.22 1.48
CA MET A 25 3.85 -13.61 2.83
C MET A 25 2.53 -12.92 3.18
N VAL A 26 2.41 -11.61 2.97
CA VAL A 26 1.17 -10.87 3.26
C VAL A 26 0.02 -11.35 2.37
N ARG A 27 0.27 -11.63 1.08
CA ARG A 27 -0.72 -12.22 0.18
C ARG A 27 -1.12 -13.64 0.59
N GLY A 28 -0.18 -14.43 1.09
CA GLY A 28 -0.47 -15.74 1.69
C GLY A 28 -1.42 -15.60 2.87
N TYR A 29 -1.15 -14.67 3.79
CA TYR A 29 -2.06 -14.34 4.88
C TYR A 29 -3.46 -13.95 4.37
N GLN A 30 -3.55 -13.07 3.36
CA GLN A 30 -4.83 -12.66 2.77
C GLN A 30 -5.61 -13.82 2.14
N LYS A 31 -4.91 -14.79 1.52
CA LYS A 31 -5.56 -15.90 0.82
C LYS A 31 -5.97 -17.04 1.75
N TYR A 32 -5.16 -17.36 2.75
CA TYR A 32 -5.37 -18.53 3.60
C TYR A 32 -6.01 -18.18 4.94
N ILE A 33 -5.57 -17.08 5.56
CA ILE A 33 -5.97 -16.74 6.93
C ILE A 33 -7.17 -15.78 6.91
N SER A 34 -7.12 -14.72 6.10
CA SER A 34 -8.19 -13.70 6.07
C SER A 34 -9.60 -14.24 5.81
N PRO A 35 -9.85 -15.26 4.97
CA PRO A 35 -11.20 -15.76 4.73
C PRO A 35 -11.80 -16.50 5.94
N MET A 36 -10.96 -16.95 6.87
CA MET A 36 -11.40 -17.67 8.07
C MET A 36 -11.84 -16.73 9.20
N PHE A 37 -11.61 -15.42 9.06
CA PHE A 37 -11.94 -14.43 10.09
C PHE A 37 -12.87 -13.36 9.50
N PRO A 38 -13.82 -12.83 10.31
CA PRO A 38 -14.61 -11.69 9.90
C PRO A 38 -13.71 -10.46 9.64
N PRO A 39 -14.16 -9.50 8.81
CA PRO A 39 -13.40 -8.29 8.54
C PRO A 39 -13.26 -7.43 9.81
N THR A 40 -12.09 -7.49 10.45
CA THR A 40 -11.79 -6.77 11.70
C THR A 40 -11.08 -5.43 11.49
N CYS A 41 -10.58 -5.17 10.27
CA CYS A 41 -9.81 -3.97 10.01
C CYS A 41 -10.71 -2.73 9.97
N ARG A 42 -10.41 -1.74 10.83
CA ARG A 42 -11.18 -0.51 10.97
C ARG A 42 -10.80 0.57 9.94
N TYR A 43 -9.65 0.43 9.31
CA TYR A 43 -9.16 1.43 8.37
C TYR A 43 -9.29 0.97 6.92
N TYR A 44 -9.44 1.94 6.01
CA TYR A 44 -9.38 1.74 4.57
C TYR A 44 -8.15 2.45 3.97
N PRO A 45 -7.38 1.80 3.06
CA PRO A 45 -7.41 0.37 2.76
C PRO A 45 -7.04 -0.48 3.99
N SER A 46 -7.36 -1.79 3.97
CA SER A 46 -7.08 -2.68 5.11
C SER A 46 -5.59 -2.70 5.49
N CYS A 47 -5.27 -3.02 6.75
CA CYS A 47 -3.87 -3.04 7.24
C CYS A 47 -2.95 -3.93 6.38
N SER A 48 -3.46 -5.06 5.89
CA SER A 48 -2.74 -5.96 4.99
C SER A 48 -2.47 -5.32 3.61
N THR A 49 -3.47 -4.66 3.03
CA THR A 49 -3.32 -3.92 1.78
C THR A 49 -2.37 -2.72 1.94
N TYR A 50 -2.48 -1.98 3.04
CA TYR A 50 -1.56 -0.89 3.36
C TYR A 50 -0.13 -1.38 3.54
N MET A 51 0.09 -2.52 4.20
CA MET A 51 1.40 -3.13 4.34
C MET A 51 2.03 -3.40 2.97
N ILE A 52 1.27 -3.97 2.02
CA ILE A 52 1.74 -4.20 0.65
C ILE A 52 2.07 -2.88 -0.06
N GLN A 53 1.18 -1.88 0.02
CA GLN A 53 1.41 -0.56 -0.58
C GLN A 53 2.64 0.13 0.02
N ALA A 54 2.80 0.09 1.33
CA ALA A 54 3.94 0.69 2.04
C ALA A 54 5.26 -0.01 1.69
N ILE A 55 5.29 -1.35 1.59
CA ILE A 55 6.48 -2.09 1.15
C ILE A 55 6.86 -1.75 -0.30
N ASN A 56 5.86 -1.60 -1.17
CA ASN A 56 6.07 -1.21 -2.55
C ASN A 56 6.69 0.20 -2.64
N LYS A 57 6.05 1.18 -1.97
CA LYS A 57 6.42 2.60 -1.99
C LYS A 57 7.74 2.89 -1.25
N HIS A 58 7.84 2.46 0.01
CA HIS A 58 8.91 2.88 0.93
C HIS A 58 10.08 1.89 1.05
N GLY A 59 9.93 0.65 0.59
CA GLY A 59 10.94 -0.38 0.82
C GLY A 59 10.50 -1.48 1.79
N ALA A 60 11.21 -2.61 1.77
CA ALA A 60 10.98 -3.71 2.71
C ALA A 60 11.07 -3.27 4.18
N GLY A 61 12.10 -2.50 4.57
CA GLY A 61 12.25 -2.05 5.97
C GLY A 61 11.20 -1.02 6.40
N LYS A 62 11.26 0.18 5.81
CA LYS A 62 10.34 1.29 6.13
C LYS A 62 8.87 0.91 5.94
N GLY A 63 8.55 0.21 4.85
CA GLY A 63 7.18 -0.23 4.56
C GLY A 63 6.64 -1.23 5.57
N THR A 64 7.48 -2.18 6.02
CA THR A 64 7.08 -3.11 7.09
C THR A 64 6.86 -2.36 8.40
N LEU A 65 7.75 -1.44 8.76
CA LEU A 65 7.60 -0.64 9.98
C LEU A 65 6.31 0.19 9.98
N MET A 66 5.97 0.84 8.86
CA MET A 66 4.72 1.60 8.71
C MET A 66 3.49 0.71 8.83
N GLY A 67 3.49 -0.46 8.16
CA GLY A 67 2.36 -1.38 8.21
C GLY A 67 2.17 -2.00 9.59
N THR A 68 3.24 -2.40 10.28
CA THR A 68 3.16 -2.94 11.65
C THR A 68 2.67 -1.88 12.63
N ALA A 69 3.19 -0.64 12.54
CA ALA A 69 2.71 0.46 13.38
C ALA A 69 1.22 0.77 13.14
N ARG A 70 0.70 0.56 11.93
CA ARG A 70 -0.74 0.69 11.65
C ARG A 70 -1.56 -0.47 12.23
N ILE A 71 -1.07 -1.71 12.16
CA ILE A 71 -1.72 -2.88 12.76
C ILE A 71 -1.90 -2.69 14.27
N LEU A 72 -0.86 -2.23 14.97
CA LEU A 72 -0.91 -1.97 16.42
C LEU A 72 -1.95 -0.91 16.80
N ARG A 73 -2.23 0.04 15.90
CA ARG A 73 -3.25 1.09 16.07
C ARG A 73 -4.64 0.66 15.63
N CYS A 74 -4.77 -0.49 14.97
CA CYS A 74 -6.03 -1.02 14.46
C CYS A 74 -6.69 -1.87 15.55
N ASN A 75 -7.43 -1.22 16.45
CA ASN A 75 -8.22 -1.87 17.50
C ASN A 75 -9.72 -1.49 17.40
N PRO A 76 -10.64 -2.24 18.03
CA PRO A 76 -12.09 -1.97 17.93
C PRO A 76 -12.49 -0.59 18.48
N MET A 77 -11.71 -0.04 19.42
CA MET A 77 -11.99 1.23 20.09
C MET A 77 -11.64 2.45 19.23
N VAL A 78 -10.98 2.28 18.08
CA VAL A 78 -10.76 3.38 17.14
C VAL A 78 -11.90 3.47 16.12
N PRO A 79 -12.35 4.70 15.77
CA PRO A 79 -13.40 4.90 14.76
C PRO A 79 -12.99 4.45 13.35
N GLY A 80 -11.69 4.27 13.11
CA GLY A 80 -11.18 3.88 11.81
C GLY A 80 -11.16 5.03 10.81
N GLY A 81 -11.31 4.70 9.52
CA GLY A 81 -11.39 5.67 8.43
C GLY A 81 -10.30 5.52 7.35
N LEU A 82 -10.26 6.49 6.44
CA LEU A 82 -9.30 6.55 5.34
C LEU A 82 -7.90 6.92 5.87
N ASP A 83 -6.90 6.11 5.51
CA ASP A 83 -5.50 6.34 5.86
C ASP A 83 -4.61 5.78 4.73
N PRO A 84 -4.43 6.53 3.61
CA PRO A 84 -3.56 6.13 2.50
C PRO A 84 -2.08 6.13 2.91
N VAL A 85 -1.24 5.42 2.15
CA VAL A 85 0.21 5.43 2.38
C VAL A 85 0.78 6.80 1.95
N PRO A 86 1.36 7.60 2.86
CA PRO A 86 1.96 8.89 2.51
C PRO A 86 3.13 8.74 1.54
N ASP A 87 3.44 9.80 0.80
CA ASP A 87 4.63 9.86 -0.08
C ASP A 87 5.95 9.83 0.68
N HIS A 88 5.95 10.34 1.89
CA HIS A 88 7.09 10.33 2.80
C HIS A 88 6.92 9.28 3.91
N PHE A 89 8.03 8.87 4.52
CA PHE A 89 7.98 7.93 5.64
C PHE A 89 7.37 8.62 6.87
N SER A 90 6.24 8.10 7.35
CA SER A 90 5.58 8.55 8.56
C SER A 90 4.91 7.38 9.28
N LEU A 91 5.05 7.33 10.61
CA LEU A 91 4.37 6.35 11.45
C LEU A 91 3.03 6.88 12.00
N LYS A 92 2.76 8.16 11.80
CA LYS A 92 1.49 8.78 12.20
C LYS A 92 0.40 8.40 11.20
N ARG A 93 -0.85 8.58 11.60
CA ARG A 93 -1.99 8.36 10.69
C ARG A 93 -1.93 9.44 9.62
N ASN A 94 -1.89 9.05 8.36
CA ASN A 94 -1.96 9.93 7.23
C ASN A 94 -3.42 10.05 6.81
N ARG A 95 -4.15 10.97 7.42
CA ARG A 95 -5.52 11.29 6.98
C ARG A 95 -5.45 12.28 5.81
N GLU A 96 -4.58 12.04 4.84
CA GLU A 96 -4.38 12.93 3.69
C GLU A 96 -5.75 13.36 3.17
N GLU A 97 -6.06 14.64 3.35
CA GLU A 97 -7.27 15.27 2.86
C GLU A 97 -7.09 15.29 1.34
N MET A 98 -7.75 14.36 0.66
CA MET A 98 -7.86 14.42 -0.79
C MET A 98 -8.55 15.74 -1.10
N SER A 99 -7.80 16.67 -1.70
CA SER A 99 -8.31 18.00 -2.00
C SER A 99 -9.53 17.87 -2.90
N ASP A 100 -10.49 18.79 -2.77
CA ASP A 100 -11.70 18.77 -3.60
C ASP A 100 -11.36 18.83 -5.10
N GLU A 101 -10.22 19.44 -5.44
CA GLU A 101 -9.64 19.49 -6.79
C GLU A 101 -9.20 18.10 -7.29
N ASP A 102 -8.47 17.33 -6.46
CA ASP A 102 -8.03 15.97 -6.81
C ASP A 102 -9.22 15.01 -6.97
N ARG A 103 -10.26 15.18 -6.14
CA ARG A 103 -11.51 14.42 -6.24
C ARG A 103 -12.24 14.74 -7.55
N ALA A 104 -12.35 16.01 -7.90
CA ALA A 104 -12.97 16.46 -9.15
C ALA A 104 -12.19 15.92 -10.37
N TYR A 105 -10.87 15.99 -10.36
CA TYR A 105 -10.03 15.47 -11.44
C TYR A 105 -10.23 13.97 -11.69
N MET A 106 -10.32 13.16 -10.62
CA MET A 106 -10.56 11.72 -10.75
C MET A 106 -11.96 11.39 -11.29
N ILE A 107 -12.99 12.14 -10.90
CA ILE A 107 -14.36 11.98 -11.44
C ILE A 107 -14.38 12.32 -12.93
N MET A 108 -13.78 13.45 -13.31
CA MET A 108 -13.70 13.88 -14.71
C MET A 108 -12.96 12.88 -15.60
N GLN A 109 -11.90 12.24 -15.10
CA GLN A 109 -11.17 11.21 -15.85
C GLN A 109 -11.98 9.94 -16.05
N MET A 110 -12.83 9.57 -15.10
CA MET A 110 -13.72 8.39 -15.24
C MET A 110 -14.83 8.65 -16.26
N GLU A 111 -15.41 9.85 -16.28
CA GLU A 111 -16.47 10.23 -17.25
C GLU A 111 -15.94 10.24 -18.69
N LYS A 112 -14.73 10.75 -18.90
CA LYS A 112 -14.11 10.82 -20.23
C LYS A 112 -13.94 9.43 -20.85
N HIS A 113 -13.51 8.46 -20.05
CA HIS A 113 -13.28 7.10 -20.50
C HIS A 113 -14.58 6.34 -20.84
N GLN A 114 -15.71 6.77 -20.27
CA GLN A 114 -17.01 6.15 -20.49
C GLN A 114 -17.71 6.69 -21.76
N HIS A 115 -17.39 7.93 -22.14
CA HIS A 115 -17.90 8.55 -23.37
C HIS A 115 -17.23 8.00 -24.65
N ASP A 116 -15.95 7.60 -24.56
CA ASP A 116 -15.20 7.05 -25.69
C ASP A 116 -15.71 5.65 -26.11
N HIS A 117 -16.32 4.89 -25.20
CA HIS A 117 -16.87 3.55 -25.50
C HIS A 117 -18.26 3.58 -26.17
N HIS A 118 -18.92 4.73 -26.24
CA HIS A 118 -20.27 4.85 -26.81
C HIS A 118 -20.28 5.18 -28.31
N HIS A 119 -19.12 5.37 -28.94
CA HIS A 119 -19.01 5.79 -30.33
C HIS A 119 -18.60 4.67 -31.32
N ASP A 120 -18.36 3.46 -30.83
CA ASP A 120 -17.93 2.28 -31.61
C ASP A 120 -19.04 1.21 -31.79
N HIS A 121 -20.32 1.58 -31.66
CA HIS A 121 -21.46 0.67 -31.85
C HIS A 121 -22.45 1.14 -32.92
#